data_AF-A0AAV6B677-F1
#
_entry.id   AF-A0AAV6B677-F1
#
_cell.length_a   1.000
_cell.length_b   1.000
_cell.length_c   1.000
_cell.angle_alpha   90.00
_cell.angle_beta   90.00
_cell.angle_gamma   90.00
#
_symmetry.space_group_name_H-M   'P 1'
#
loop_
_entity.id
_entity.type
_entity.pdbx_description
1 polymer ?
#
loop_
_entity_poly.entity_id
_entity_poly.type
_entity_poly.pdbx_seq_one_letter_code
_entity_poly.pdbx_strand_id
1 'polypeptide(L)'
;MNDEEQKNLWQGLRCLWQEQKPSADPTLTADEQIAAMRKKMAHLHQRLNKTDFVFLTLEAVIAVVFTIYVFTTPYFVTRIGYLILIGGGLFASWKTFRRRRSKPQPIADAPVMEWLKYDLVTVRQHAEESRTLLWWYLLPFLVGMGVSTWGMPVELMAKIGLSVITVLIAGVTYWLNQRVRRNQWLPMQQELEALEALLQMESQLGTVEEHPSAISAQAQDANLPSAAKLSRSKNPSDQFAIKPPPPNKKTTMRNITLLACSFCAGFLLCYGLLHRSLVSKRPDQTPTAHVTSQADRNTQRCFDTLLAALKADDYDHYISVADDTFRRAITPDAFHSFSQRLAPLMQRGCTPTYLGQLRQNGAQVSLWRLAFADGDYEFLARMSMSQDRVTGFLITPAFQ
;
A
#
# COMPACT_ATOMS: atom_id res chain seq x y z
N MET A 1 -36.59 6.67 -12.64
CA MET A 1 -35.23 6.93 -13.15
C MET A 1 -34.82 5.69 -13.91
N ASN A 2 -34.44 5.79 -15.19
CA ASN A 2 -34.11 4.60 -15.97
C ASN A 2 -32.67 4.13 -15.66
N ASP A 3 -32.33 2.88 -15.98
CA ASP A 3 -31.00 2.29 -15.71
C ASP A 3 -29.85 3.08 -16.37
N GLU A 4 -30.13 3.79 -17.46
CA GLU A 4 -29.16 4.61 -18.21
C GLU A 4 -28.87 5.94 -17.51
N GLU A 5 -29.89 6.61 -16.97
CA GLU A 5 -29.76 7.76 -16.08
C GLU A 5 -29.02 7.36 -14.81
N GLN A 6 -29.34 6.19 -14.22
CA GLN A 6 -28.65 5.71 -13.03
C GLN A 6 -27.17 5.43 -13.30
N LYS A 7 -26.84 4.87 -14.47
CA LYS A 7 -25.46 4.62 -14.91
C LYS A 7 -24.69 5.91 -15.19
N ASN A 8 -25.34 6.89 -15.83
CA ASN A 8 -24.76 8.21 -16.11
C ASN A 8 -24.56 9.01 -14.81
N LEU A 9 -25.48 8.90 -13.87
CA LEU A 9 -25.39 9.52 -12.54
C LEU A 9 -24.29 8.84 -11.70
N TRP A 10 -24.14 7.52 -11.79
CA TRP A 10 -23.01 6.80 -11.19
C TRP A 10 -21.66 7.15 -11.82
N GLN A 11 -21.59 7.37 -13.13
CA GLN A 11 -20.38 7.84 -13.80
C GLN A 11 -20.05 9.29 -13.45
N GLY A 12 -21.06 10.17 -13.38
CA GLY A 12 -20.92 11.55 -12.91
C GLY A 12 -20.47 11.61 -11.46
N LEU A 13 -21.05 10.80 -10.57
CA LEU A 13 -20.62 10.67 -9.18
C LEU A 13 -19.21 10.10 -9.07
N ARG A 14 -18.82 9.10 -9.89
CA ARG A 14 -17.44 8.62 -9.95
C ARG A 14 -16.47 9.71 -10.42
N CYS A 15 -16.85 10.52 -11.40
CA CYS A 15 -16.04 11.67 -11.84
C CYS A 15 -15.90 12.71 -10.72
N LEU A 16 -17.01 13.10 -10.08
CA LEU A 16 -17.00 14.04 -8.94
C LEU A 16 -16.23 13.47 -7.73
N TRP A 17 -16.28 12.16 -7.51
CA TRP A 17 -15.56 11.47 -6.43
C TRP A 17 -14.07 11.25 -6.77
N GLN A 18 -13.72 11.15 -8.05
CA GLN A 18 -12.32 11.16 -8.51
C GLN A 18 -11.74 12.58 -8.55
N GLU A 19 -12.57 13.60 -8.78
CA GLU A 19 -12.24 15.02 -8.58
C GLU A 19 -12.12 15.35 -7.08
N GLN A 20 -12.92 14.72 -6.21
CA GLN A 20 -12.73 14.70 -4.76
C GLN A 20 -11.62 13.70 -4.36
N LYS A 21 -10.39 13.96 -4.79
CA LYS A 21 -9.21 13.32 -4.22
C LYS A 21 -9.14 13.59 -2.69
N PRO A 22 -8.55 12.66 -1.93
CA PRO A 22 -8.86 12.35 -0.53
C PRO A 22 -8.88 13.60 0.34
N SER A 23 -9.93 13.71 1.15
CA SER A 23 -10.14 14.70 2.20
C SER A 23 -8.88 15.48 2.52
N ALA A 24 -8.77 16.66 1.90
CA ALA A 24 -8.27 17.81 2.61
C ALA A 24 -9.10 17.88 3.90
N ASP A 25 -8.61 17.22 4.94
CA ASP A 25 -8.78 17.77 6.27
C ASP A 25 -8.26 19.21 6.14
N PRO A 26 -9.10 20.26 6.25
CA PRO A 26 -8.69 21.64 5.99
C PRO A 26 -7.66 22.17 7.00
N THR A 27 -7.06 21.30 7.81
CA THR A 27 -6.13 21.66 8.86
C THR A 27 -4.69 21.27 8.56
N LEU A 28 -4.42 20.36 7.61
CA LEU A 28 -3.04 20.03 7.25
C LEU A 28 -2.56 20.86 6.06
N THR A 29 -1.58 21.73 6.33
CA THR A 29 -0.89 22.51 5.29
C THR A 29 -0.25 21.57 4.25
N ALA A 30 0.03 22.07 3.04
CA ALA A 30 0.71 21.30 2.00
C ALA A 30 1.99 20.63 2.52
N ASP A 31 2.73 21.34 3.39
CA ASP A 31 3.93 20.84 4.07
C ASP A 31 3.65 19.66 5.00
N GLU A 32 2.54 19.67 5.72
CA GLU A 32 2.16 18.57 6.60
C GLU A 32 1.70 17.33 5.82
N GLN A 33 1.01 17.50 4.70
CA GLN A 33 0.69 16.39 3.79
C GLN A 33 1.97 15.77 3.19
N ILE A 34 2.92 16.61 2.76
CA ILE A 34 4.22 16.18 2.26
C ILE A 34 4.99 15.43 3.36
N ALA A 35 5.00 15.93 4.59
CA ALA A 35 5.67 15.30 5.72
C ALA A 35 5.03 13.94 6.08
N ALA A 36 3.70 13.86 6.10
CA ALA A 36 2.96 12.61 6.33
C ALA A 36 3.30 11.57 5.25
N MET A 37 3.35 12.00 3.98
CA MET A 37 3.69 11.11 2.87
C MET A 37 5.15 10.66 2.92
N ARG A 38 6.10 11.55 3.21
CA ARG A 38 7.51 11.23 3.45
C ARG A 38 7.67 10.18 4.56
N LYS A 39 6.93 10.34 5.67
CA LYS A 39 6.93 9.36 6.77
C LYS A 39 6.37 8.00 6.33
N LYS A 40 5.27 7.99 5.57
CA LYS A 40 4.66 6.77 5.00
C LYS A 40 5.65 6.07 4.06
N MET A 41 6.33 6.83 3.21
CA MET A 41 7.32 6.34 2.26
C MET A 41 8.61 5.84 2.91
N ALA A 42 9.12 6.53 3.93
CA ALA A 42 10.30 6.08 4.68
C ALA A 42 10.02 4.73 5.36
N HIS A 43 8.85 4.60 5.97
CA HIS A 43 8.44 3.35 6.61
C HIS A 43 8.22 2.22 5.59
N LEU A 44 7.71 2.52 4.40
CA LEU A 44 7.60 1.57 3.30
C LEU A 44 8.99 1.10 2.81
N HIS A 45 9.90 2.05 2.55
CA HIS A 45 11.28 1.75 2.15
C HIS A 45 12.01 0.89 3.18
N GLN A 46 11.86 1.21 4.46
CA GLN A 46 12.46 0.42 5.55
C GLN A 46 11.93 -1.03 5.54
N ARG A 47 10.62 -1.21 5.30
CA ARG A 47 10.00 -2.55 5.21
C ARG A 47 10.45 -3.30 3.96
N LEU A 48 10.50 -2.65 2.82
CA LEU A 48 10.97 -3.24 1.56
C LEU A 48 12.41 -3.70 1.68
N ASN A 49 13.30 -2.85 2.20
CA ASN A 49 14.71 -3.19 2.40
C ASN A 49 14.90 -4.40 3.31
N LYS A 50 14.15 -4.47 4.42
CA LYS A 50 14.18 -5.62 5.33
C LYS A 50 13.66 -6.89 4.67
N THR A 51 12.57 -6.78 3.92
CA THR A 51 11.92 -7.91 3.24
C THR A 51 12.83 -8.51 2.19
N ASP A 52 13.38 -7.67 1.31
CA ASP A 52 14.31 -8.09 0.27
C ASP A 52 15.59 -8.71 0.84
N PHE A 53 16.11 -8.17 1.95
CA PHE A 53 17.31 -8.72 2.59
C PHE A 53 17.06 -10.15 3.10
N VAL A 54 15.90 -10.37 3.73
CA VAL A 54 15.49 -11.71 4.19
C VAL A 54 15.32 -12.65 2.99
N PHE A 55 14.70 -12.19 1.91
CA PHE A 55 14.52 -13.00 0.69
C PHE A 55 15.86 -13.38 0.06
N LEU A 56 16.80 -12.44 -0.12
CA LEU A 56 18.13 -12.72 -0.66
C LEU A 56 18.94 -13.67 0.22
N THR A 57 18.83 -13.51 1.55
CA THR A 57 19.51 -14.41 2.50
C THR A 57 18.96 -15.83 2.42
N LEU A 58 17.62 -15.97 2.40
CA LEU A 58 16.96 -17.27 2.28
C LEU A 58 17.27 -17.94 0.94
N GLU A 59 17.26 -17.18 -0.15
CA GLU A 59 17.61 -17.65 -1.49
C GLU A 59 19.07 -18.15 -1.56
N ALA A 60 20.01 -17.44 -0.95
CA ALA A 60 21.41 -17.86 -0.90
C ALA A 60 21.57 -19.19 -0.14
N VAL A 61 20.89 -19.35 0.99
CA VAL A 61 20.90 -20.61 1.76
C VAL A 61 20.33 -21.76 0.93
N ILE A 62 19.21 -21.53 0.25
CA ILE A 62 18.57 -22.52 -0.62
C ILE A 62 19.51 -22.93 -1.77
N ALA A 63 20.16 -21.96 -2.42
CA ALA A 63 21.11 -22.22 -3.50
C ALA A 63 22.30 -23.09 -3.04
N VAL A 64 22.84 -22.85 -1.85
CA VAL A 64 23.92 -23.67 -1.27
C VAL A 64 23.46 -25.11 -1.04
N VAL A 65 22.28 -25.31 -0.45
CA VAL A 65 21.72 -26.64 -0.19
C VAL A 65 21.51 -27.42 -1.49
N PHE A 66 20.90 -26.79 -2.50
CA PHE A 66 20.72 -27.44 -3.80
C PHE A 66 22.04 -27.70 -4.53
N THR A 67 23.04 -26.84 -4.37
CA THR A 67 24.39 -27.08 -4.90
C THR A 67 25.00 -28.35 -4.31
N ILE A 68 24.88 -28.56 -3.00
CA ILE A 68 25.32 -29.81 -2.36
C ILE A 68 24.54 -31.01 -2.93
N TYR A 69 23.24 -30.87 -3.16
CA TYR A 69 22.43 -31.94 -3.76
C TYR A 69 22.78 -32.28 -5.21
N VAL A 70 23.22 -31.31 -6.01
CA VAL A 70 23.73 -31.56 -7.37
C VAL A 70 24.91 -32.53 -7.33
N PHE A 71 25.84 -32.38 -6.38
CA PHE A 71 27.02 -33.23 -6.30
C PHE A 71 26.78 -34.57 -5.60
N THR A 72 25.84 -34.63 -4.66
CA THR A 72 25.58 -35.83 -3.85
C THR A 72 24.56 -36.80 -4.47
N THR A 73 23.64 -36.31 -5.30
CA THR A 73 22.59 -37.13 -5.92
C THR A 73 23.15 -37.87 -7.15
N PRO A 74 22.95 -39.18 -7.34
CA PRO A 74 23.48 -39.89 -8.50
C PRO A 74 22.65 -39.73 -9.79
N TYR A 75 21.38 -39.32 -9.68
CA TYR A 75 20.45 -39.27 -10.82
C TYR A 75 20.62 -38.01 -11.66
N PHE A 76 20.99 -38.20 -12.94
CA PHE A 76 21.28 -37.10 -13.87
C PHE A 76 20.10 -36.14 -14.04
N VAL A 77 18.88 -36.65 -14.27
CA VAL A 77 17.66 -35.82 -14.44
C VAL A 77 17.40 -34.97 -13.19
N THR A 78 17.57 -35.54 -12.00
CA THR A 78 17.41 -34.80 -10.75
C THR A 78 18.41 -33.66 -10.61
N ARG A 79 19.68 -33.87 -11.01
CA ARG A 79 20.70 -32.82 -11.03
C ARG A 79 20.33 -31.67 -11.95
N ILE A 80 19.79 -31.96 -13.15
CA ILE A 80 19.31 -30.92 -14.07
C ILE A 80 18.22 -30.07 -13.41
N GLY A 81 17.26 -30.71 -12.72
CA GLY A 81 16.23 -29.99 -11.96
C GLY A 81 16.80 -29.02 -10.93
N TYR A 82 17.80 -29.47 -10.15
CA TYR A 82 18.48 -28.60 -9.17
C TYR A 82 19.27 -27.46 -9.82
N LEU A 83 19.93 -27.70 -10.96
CA LEU A 83 20.62 -26.64 -11.70
C LEU A 83 19.64 -25.58 -12.21
N ILE A 84 18.44 -25.97 -12.63
CA ILE A 84 17.38 -25.02 -13.01
C ILE A 84 16.93 -24.19 -11.81
N LEU A 85 16.78 -24.79 -10.62
CA LEU A 85 16.44 -24.06 -9.39
C LEU A 85 17.53 -23.05 -9.00
N ILE A 86 18.80 -23.46 -9.04
CA ILE A 86 19.94 -22.58 -8.75
C ILE A 86 20.00 -21.44 -9.77
N GLY A 87 19.89 -21.75 -11.06
CA GLY A 87 19.90 -20.75 -12.13
C GLY A 87 18.74 -19.76 -12.02
N GLY A 88 17.53 -20.25 -11.72
CA GLY A 88 16.35 -19.43 -11.47
C GLY A 88 16.54 -18.49 -10.29
N GLY A 89 17.09 -18.98 -9.18
CA GLY A 89 17.40 -18.15 -8.02
C GLY A 89 18.48 -17.10 -8.29
N LEU A 90 19.56 -17.48 -8.96
CA LEU A 90 20.61 -16.52 -9.35
C LEU A 90 20.07 -15.43 -10.29
N PHE A 91 19.18 -15.80 -11.22
CA PHE A 91 18.52 -14.85 -12.11
C PHE A 91 17.60 -13.90 -11.34
N ALA A 92 16.80 -14.41 -10.40
CA ALA A 92 15.95 -13.59 -9.54
C ALA A 92 16.77 -12.62 -8.68
N SER A 93 17.81 -13.12 -8.01
CA SER A 93 18.81 -12.33 -7.27
C SER A 93 19.44 -11.24 -8.13
N TRP A 94 19.97 -11.59 -9.32
CA TRP A 94 20.56 -10.63 -10.25
C TRP A 94 19.57 -9.56 -10.67
N LYS A 95 18.33 -9.95 -10.99
CA LYS A 95 17.28 -9.00 -11.38
C LYS A 95 16.96 -8.04 -10.24
N THR A 96 16.85 -8.52 -9.00
CA THR A 96 16.61 -7.68 -7.81
C THR A 96 17.78 -6.74 -7.55
N PHE A 97 19.00 -7.24 -7.68
CA PHE A 97 20.20 -6.45 -7.48
C PHE A 97 20.42 -5.38 -8.56
N ARG A 98 20.13 -5.71 -9.82
CA ARG A 98 20.17 -4.77 -10.93
C ARG A 98 19.22 -3.61 -10.72
N ARG A 99 18.01 -3.83 -10.17
CA ARG A 99 17.07 -2.76 -9.81
C ARG A 99 17.71 -1.78 -8.83
N ARG A 100 18.29 -2.31 -7.75
CA ARG A 100 18.92 -1.51 -6.69
C ARG A 100 20.07 -0.65 -7.20
N ARG A 101 20.87 -1.19 -8.13
CA ARG A 101 22.00 -0.47 -8.71
C ARG A 101 21.62 0.56 -9.78
N SER A 102 20.44 0.44 -10.39
CA SER A 102 20.07 1.25 -11.56
C SER A 102 19.35 2.56 -11.20
N LYS A 103 19.07 2.82 -9.92
CA LYS A 103 18.34 4.02 -9.49
C LYS A 103 19.20 4.85 -8.53
N PRO A 104 19.82 5.95 -8.98
CA PRO A 104 20.38 6.91 -8.05
C PRO A 104 19.23 7.47 -7.20
N GLN A 105 19.41 7.49 -5.88
CA GLN A 105 18.49 8.20 -5.01
C GLN A 105 18.60 9.70 -5.29
N PRO A 106 17.49 10.46 -5.25
CA PRO A 106 17.56 11.91 -5.31
C PRO A 106 18.49 12.43 -4.22
N ILE A 107 19.19 13.53 -4.49
CA ILE A 107 20.03 14.21 -3.49
C ILE A 107 19.13 14.60 -2.31
N ALA A 108 19.66 14.55 -1.07
CA ALA A 108 18.87 14.81 0.13
C ALA A 108 18.13 16.17 0.10
N ASP A 109 18.72 17.15 -0.58
CA ASP A 109 18.21 18.51 -0.73
C ASP A 109 17.39 18.72 -2.02
N ALA A 110 17.07 17.64 -2.75
CA ALA A 110 16.28 17.73 -3.96
C ALA A 110 14.87 18.27 -3.68
N PRO A 111 14.28 19.06 -4.61
CA PRO A 111 12.92 19.56 -4.48
C PRO A 111 11.91 18.44 -4.20
N VAL A 112 10.86 18.71 -3.43
CA VAL A 112 9.82 17.74 -3.07
C VAL A 112 9.25 17.02 -4.30
N MET A 113 9.07 17.76 -5.40
CA MET A 113 8.56 17.23 -6.67
C MET A 113 9.49 16.15 -7.27
N GLU A 114 10.81 16.29 -7.13
CA GLU A 114 11.77 15.32 -7.66
C GLU A 114 11.73 14.02 -6.86
N TRP A 115 11.61 14.12 -5.54
CA TRP A 115 11.35 12.97 -4.66
C TRP A 115 10.02 12.28 -4.98
N LEU A 116 8.95 13.05 -5.21
CA LEU A 116 7.64 12.50 -5.52
C LEU A 116 7.66 11.71 -6.84
N LYS A 117 8.27 12.27 -7.89
CA LYS A 117 8.45 11.60 -9.17
C LYS A 117 9.27 10.32 -9.04
N TYR A 118 10.36 10.37 -8.27
CA TYR A 118 11.17 9.20 -7.97
C TYR A 118 10.36 8.08 -7.28
N ASP A 119 9.59 8.44 -6.24
CA ASP A 119 8.76 7.49 -5.49
C ASP A 119 7.67 6.88 -6.38
N LEU A 120 7.01 7.70 -7.20
CA LEU A 120 5.98 7.26 -8.13
C LEU A 120 6.52 6.25 -9.15
N VAL A 121 7.67 6.54 -9.77
CA VAL A 121 8.35 5.61 -10.69
C VAL A 121 8.72 4.32 -9.97
N THR A 122 9.09 4.40 -8.70
CA THR A 122 9.44 3.23 -7.88
C THR A 122 8.23 2.37 -7.55
N VAL A 123 7.10 2.97 -7.14
CA VAL A 123 5.85 2.24 -6.89
C VAL A 123 5.31 1.60 -8.16
N ARG A 124 5.29 2.32 -9.30
CA ARG A 124 4.88 1.77 -10.60
C ARG A 124 5.71 0.56 -10.97
N GLN A 125 7.03 0.66 -10.82
CA GLN A 125 7.92 -0.45 -11.12
C GLN A 125 7.64 -1.68 -10.22
N HIS A 126 7.41 -1.49 -8.92
CA HIS A 126 7.03 -2.60 -8.03
C HIS A 126 5.67 -3.22 -8.41
N ALA A 127 4.71 -2.42 -8.86
CA ALA A 127 3.42 -2.91 -9.36
C ALA A 127 3.55 -3.75 -10.65
N GLU A 128 4.50 -3.41 -11.53
CA GLU A 128 4.81 -4.19 -12.74
C GLU A 128 5.62 -5.46 -12.45
N GLU A 129 6.55 -5.38 -11.50
CA GLU A 129 7.38 -6.52 -11.09
C GLU A 129 6.53 -7.60 -10.43
N SER A 130 5.57 -7.20 -9.60
CA SER A 130 4.59 -8.12 -9.02
C SER A 130 3.68 -8.73 -10.09
N ARG A 131 3.41 -8.04 -11.21
CA ARG A 131 2.70 -8.61 -12.37
C ARG A 131 3.52 -9.69 -13.07
N THR A 132 4.82 -9.47 -13.27
CA THR A 132 5.70 -10.41 -14.00
C THR A 132 6.31 -11.50 -13.14
N LEU A 133 6.09 -11.48 -11.82
CA LEU A 133 6.67 -12.42 -10.84
C LEU A 133 6.53 -13.90 -11.26
N LEU A 134 5.40 -14.26 -11.85
CA LEU A 134 5.13 -15.62 -12.30
C LEU A 134 6.21 -16.13 -13.27
N TRP A 135 6.66 -15.28 -14.20
CA TRP A 135 7.55 -15.69 -15.28
C TRP A 135 9.02 -15.79 -14.86
N TRP A 136 9.52 -14.86 -14.04
CA TRP A 136 10.95 -14.82 -13.70
C TRP A 136 11.31 -15.51 -12.38
N TYR A 137 10.33 -15.78 -11.51
CA TYR A 137 10.55 -16.42 -10.21
C TYR A 137 9.84 -17.77 -10.09
N LEU A 138 8.53 -17.78 -10.32
CA LEU A 138 7.69 -18.94 -10.06
C LEU A 138 7.87 -20.05 -11.11
N LEU A 139 8.06 -19.67 -12.38
CA LEU A 139 8.19 -20.61 -13.49
C LEU A 139 9.50 -21.43 -13.41
N PRO A 140 10.70 -20.84 -13.22
CA PRO A 140 11.93 -21.63 -13.02
C PRO A 140 11.83 -22.56 -11.81
N PHE A 141 11.17 -22.11 -10.74
CA PHE A 141 10.93 -22.93 -9.57
C PHE A 141 10.04 -24.14 -9.88
N LEU A 142 8.88 -23.93 -10.53
CA LEU A 142 7.97 -25.01 -10.92
C LEU A 142 8.64 -26.02 -11.86
N VAL A 143 9.36 -25.53 -12.87
CA VAL A 143 10.06 -26.39 -13.83
C VAL A 143 11.18 -27.17 -13.14
N GLY A 144 12.02 -26.51 -12.34
CA GLY A 144 13.12 -27.16 -11.62
C GLY A 144 12.64 -28.19 -10.59
N MET A 145 11.57 -27.87 -9.85
CA MET A 145 10.92 -28.80 -8.91
C MET A 145 10.27 -29.98 -9.63
N GLY A 146 9.60 -29.75 -10.76
CA GLY A 146 9.02 -30.80 -11.58
C GLY A 146 10.10 -31.76 -12.12
N VAL A 147 11.11 -31.24 -12.80
CA VAL A 147 12.21 -32.03 -13.35
C VAL A 147 12.93 -32.82 -12.27
N SER A 148 13.21 -32.20 -11.11
CA SER A 148 13.89 -32.89 -10.01
C SER A 148 13.04 -34.00 -9.40
N THR A 149 11.74 -33.75 -9.15
CA THR A 149 10.80 -34.73 -8.60
C THR A 149 10.65 -35.95 -9.49
N TRP A 150 10.52 -35.75 -10.80
CA TRP A 150 10.32 -36.85 -11.74
C TRP A 150 11.59 -37.66 -12.02
N GLY A 151 12.78 -37.03 -11.87
CA GLY A 151 14.07 -37.71 -11.96
C GLY A 151 14.41 -38.61 -10.76
N MET A 152 13.73 -38.46 -9.62
CA MET A 152 14.01 -39.24 -8.42
C MET A 152 13.47 -40.69 -8.54
N PRO A 153 14.14 -41.68 -7.91
CA PRO A 153 13.73 -43.08 -7.90
C PRO A 153 12.67 -43.36 -6.81
N VAL A 154 11.65 -42.51 -6.71
CA VAL A 154 10.56 -42.65 -5.72
C VAL A 154 9.32 -43.26 -6.37
N GLU A 155 8.43 -43.82 -5.55
CA GLU A 155 7.16 -44.37 -6.01
C GLU A 155 6.31 -43.33 -6.74
N LEU A 156 5.53 -43.77 -7.73
CA LEU A 156 4.71 -42.90 -8.58
C LEU A 156 3.77 -42.01 -7.77
N MET A 157 3.10 -42.56 -6.74
CA MET A 157 2.17 -41.81 -5.90
C MET A 157 2.86 -40.66 -5.14
N ALA A 158 4.10 -40.89 -4.67
CA ALA A 158 4.89 -39.84 -4.03
C ALA A 158 5.26 -38.71 -5.02
N LYS A 159 5.57 -39.05 -6.29
CA LYS A 159 5.84 -38.04 -7.34
C LYS A 159 4.62 -37.18 -7.62
N ILE A 160 3.46 -37.81 -7.75
CA ILE A 160 2.18 -37.12 -7.98
C ILE A 160 1.88 -36.19 -6.80
N GLY A 161 1.97 -36.70 -5.56
CA GLY A 161 1.75 -35.91 -4.35
C GLY A 161 2.67 -34.68 -4.26
N LEU A 162 3.98 -34.86 -4.46
CA LEU A 162 4.95 -33.76 -4.46
C LEU A 162 4.68 -32.73 -5.57
N SER A 163 4.29 -33.19 -6.77
CA SER A 163 3.98 -32.31 -7.90
C SER A 163 2.74 -31.45 -7.61
N VAL A 164 1.68 -32.05 -7.07
CA VAL A 164 0.44 -31.34 -6.69
C VAL A 164 0.73 -30.30 -5.60
N ILE A 165 1.47 -30.67 -4.55
CA ILE A 165 1.86 -29.74 -3.48
C ILE A 165 2.66 -28.57 -4.04
N THR A 166 3.61 -28.82 -4.95
CA THR A 166 4.43 -27.77 -5.57
C THR A 166 3.55 -26.78 -6.35
N VAL A 167 2.60 -27.27 -7.14
CA VAL A 167 1.66 -26.43 -7.90
C VAL A 167 0.76 -25.61 -6.96
N LEU A 168 0.27 -26.21 -5.88
CA LEU A 168 -0.54 -25.50 -4.87
C LEU A 168 0.24 -24.38 -4.19
N ILE A 169 1.48 -24.64 -3.76
CA ILE A 169 2.35 -23.63 -3.15
C ILE A 169 2.60 -22.46 -4.11
N ALA A 170 2.89 -22.77 -5.38
CA ALA A 170 3.07 -21.75 -6.41
C ALA A 170 1.78 -20.94 -6.60
N GLY A 171 0.62 -21.59 -6.69
CA GLY A 171 -0.68 -20.93 -6.81
C GLY A 171 -0.99 -19.98 -5.65
N VAL A 172 -0.77 -20.42 -4.40
CA VAL A 172 -0.95 -19.60 -3.21
C VAL A 172 0.01 -18.41 -3.20
N THR A 173 1.29 -18.65 -3.52
CA THR A 173 2.31 -17.58 -3.58
C THR A 173 1.94 -16.52 -4.62
N TYR A 174 1.50 -16.96 -5.81
CA TYR A 174 1.01 -16.05 -6.85
C TYR A 174 -0.22 -15.26 -6.39
N TRP A 175 -1.20 -15.92 -5.78
CA TRP A 175 -2.41 -15.26 -5.27
C TRP A 175 -2.10 -14.22 -4.20
N LEU A 176 -1.24 -14.55 -3.22
CA LEU A 176 -0.81 -13.62 -2.17
C LEU A 176 -0.11 -12.40 -2.76
N ASN A 177 0.81 -12.61 -3.71
CA ASN A 177 1.49 -11.52 -4.39
C ASN A 177 0.50 -10.62 -5.16
N GLN A 178 -0.48 -11.20 -5.87
CA GLN A 178 -1.51 -10.41 -6.55
C GLN A 178 -2.42 -9.66 -5.58
N ARG A 179 -2.71 -10.24 -4.42
CA ARG A 179 -3.47 -9.57 -3.36
C ARG A 179 -2.72 -8.36 -2.82
N VAL A 180 -1.42 -8.50 -2.55
CA VAL A 180 -0.56 -7.39 -2.12
C VAL A 180 -0.54 -6.29 -3.19
N ARG A 181 -0.40 -6.66 -4.47
CA ARG A 181 -0.46 -5.69 -5.58
C ARG A 181 -1.76 -4.91 -5.62
N ARG A 182 -2.89 -5.59 -5.51
CA ARG A 182 -4.21 -4.93 -5.54
C ARG A 182 -4.44 -4.04 -4.33
N ASN A 183 -3.99 -4.45 -3.16
CA ASN A 183 -4.35 -3.79 -1.91
C ASN A 183 -3.33 -2.74 -1.43
N GLN A 184 -2.07 -2.82 -1.88
CA GLN A 184 -0.99 -1.93 -1.39
C GLN A 184 -0.41 -1.09 -2.51
N TRP A 185 -0.01 -1.70 -3.63
CA TRP A 185 0.72 -0.99 -4.68
C TRP A 185 -0.19 -0.09 -5.53
N LEU A 186 -1.37 -0.57 -5.93
CA LEU A 186 -2.30 0.21 -6.76
C LEU A 186 -2.87 1.44 -6.03
N PRO A 187 -3.36 1.35 -4.78
CA PRO A 187 -3.87 2.54 -4.08
C PRO A 187 -2.77 3.58 -3.84
N MET A 188 -1.56 3.15 -3.51
CA MET A 188 -0.44 4.05 -3.29
C MET A 188 0.01 4.77 -4.57
N GLN A 189 -0.05 4.08 -5.71
CA GLN A 189 0.19 4.70 -7.00
C GLN A 189 -0.84 5.82 -7.26
N GLN A 190 -2.12 5.56 -6.98
CA GLN A 190 -3.20 6.54 -7.16
C GLN A 190 -3.04 7.75 -6.23
N GLU A 191 -2.62 7.54 -4.98
CA GLU A 191 -2.32 8.61 -4.02
C GLU A 191 -1.14 9.48 -4.49
N LEU A 192 -0.07 8.90 -5.03
CA LEU A 192 1.07 9.66 -5.55
C LEU A 192 0.72 10.45 -6.81
N GLU A 193 -0.04 9.85 -7.73
CA GLU A 193 -0.56 10.52 -8.92
C GLU A 193 -1.56 11.64 -8.56
N ALA A 194 -2.22 11.56 -7.40
CA ALA A 194 -3.01 12.65 -6.82
C ALA A 194 -2.16 13.85 -6.44
N LEU A 195 -1.12 13.62 -5.64
CA LEU A 195 -0.26 14.66 -5.14
C LEU A 195 0.53 15.33 -6.27
N GLU A 196 0.98 14.57 -7.26
CA GLU A 196 1.68 15.13 -8.42
C GLU A 196 0.78 16.10 -9.19
N ALA A 197 -0.48 15.74 -9.43
CA ALA A 197 -1.44 16.60 -10.11
C ALA A 197 -1.76 17.89 -9.32
N LEU A 198 -1.93 17.77 -7.99
CA LEU A 198 -2.20 18.92 -7.12
C LEU A 198 -1.04 19.92 -7.11
N LEU A 199 0.19 19.44 -6.92
CA LEU A 199 1.37 20.32 -6.90
C LEU A 199 1.65 20.95 -8.27
N GLN A 200 1.35 20.25 -9.37
CA GLN A 200 1.42 20.84 -10.71
C GLN A 200 0.39 21.97 -10.86
N MET A 201 -0.83 21.80 -10.36
CA MET A 201 -1.86 22.84 -10.41
C MET A 201 -1.48 24.07 -9.57
N GLU A 202 -0.94 23.87 -8.35
CA GLU A 202 -0.49 24.96 -7.48
C GLU A 202 0.67 25.75 -8.11
N SER A 203 1.64 25.07 -8.72
CA SER A 203 2.73 25.71 -9.46
C SER A 203 2.24 26.56 -10.65
N GLN A 204 1.12 26.17 -11.28
CA GLN A 204 0.52 26.94 -12.37
C GLN A 204 -0.29 28.14 -11.85
N LEU A 205 -0.95 28.03 -10.68
CA LEU A 205 -1.64 29.17 -10.08
C LEU A 205 -0.65 30.24 -9.56
N GLY A 206 0.43 29.82 -8.90
CA GLY A 206 1.42 30.75 -8.33
C GLY A 206 2.21 31.55 -9.37
N THR A 207 2.23 31.11 -10.63
CA THR A 207 2.90 31.83 -11.73
C THR A 207 2.02 32.90 -12.40
N VAL A 208 0.71 32.96 -12.08
CA VAL A 208 -0.24 33.91 -12.68
C VAL A 208 -0.37 35.22 -11.87
N GLU A 209 -0.03 35.23 -10.57
CA GLU A 209 -0.17 36.44 -9.73
C GLU A 209 1.07 37.34 -9.64
N GLU A 210 2.25 36.92 -10.11
CA GLU A 210 3.41 37.82 -10.21
C GLU A 210 3.52 38.45 -11.60
N HIS A 211 2.74 39.51 -11.83
CA HIS A 211 3.06 40.50 -12.87
C HIS A 211 3.44 41.85 -12.22
N PRO A 212 4.73 42.11 -11.96
CA PRO A 212 5.25 43.46 -11.87
C PRO A 212 5.87 43.85 -13.22
N SER A 213 5.36 44.92 -13.79
CA SER A 213 6.03 45.71 -14.83
C SER A 213 7.46 46.08 -14.38
N ALA A 214 8.49 45.69 -15.15
CA ALA A 214 9.61 46.54 -15.62
C ALA A 214 10.90 45.74 -15.95
N ILE A 215 11.22 45.68 -17.25
CA ILE A 215 12.47 46.13 -17.91
C ILE A 215 13.85 45.66 -17.36
N SER A 216 14.50 44.82 -18.19
CA SER A 216 15.92 44.73 -18.62
C SER A 216 17.09 44.61 -17.62
N ALA A 217 18.01 43.66 -17.87
CA ALA A 217 19.32 43.91 -18.52
C ALA A 217 20.21 42.65 -18.56
N GLN A 218 21.04 42.58 -19.60
CA GLN A 218 22.02 41.54 -19.94
C GLN A 218 23.17 41.41 -18.92
N ALA A 219 23.83 40.23 -18.86
CA ALA A 219 25.27 40.12 -19.10
C ALA A 219 25.74 38.65 -19.23
N GLN A 220 26.47 38.38 -20.31
CA GLN A 220 27.40 37.26 -20.46
C GLN A 220 28.52 37.35 -19.42
N ASP A 221 29.02 36.21 -18.93
CA ASP A 221 30.46 35.96 -19.02
C ASP A 221 30.83 34.48 -18.79
N ALA A 222 31.89 34.09 -19.49
CA ALA A 222 32.51 32.78 -19.52
C ALA A 222 33.37 32.52 -18.26
N ASN A 223 33.53 31.24 -17.87
CA ASN A 223 34.85 30.62 -17.67
C ASN A 223 34.76 29.17 -17.14
N LEU A 224 35.43 28.27 -17.86
CA LEU A 224 35.99 27.00 -17.39
C LEU A 224 37.39 27.30 -16.78
N PRO A 225 37.99 26.47 -15.88
CA PRO A 225 38.60 25.22 -16.34
C PRO A 225 38.75 24.04 -15.33
N SER A 226 38.87 22.84 -15.92
CA SER A 226 39.85 21.76 -15.64
C SER A 226 39.94 21.01 -14.29
N ALA A 227 39.67 19.70 -14.40
CA ALA A 227 40.43 18.52 -13.94
C ALA A 227 40.78 18.25 -12.46
N ALA A 228 40.39 17.05 -11.98
CA ALA A 228 41.30 16.13 -11.27
C ALA A 228 40.82 14.66 -11.35
N LYS A 229 41.71 13.80 -11.85
CA LYS A 229 41.69 12.33 -11.77
C LYS A 229 42.23 11.89 -10.40
N LEU A 230 41.75 10.78 -9.83
CA LEU A 230 42.60 9.85 -9.05
C LEU A 230 42.00 8.44 -8.92
N SER A 231 42.59 7.48 -9.67
CA SER A 231 43.03 6.13 -9.25
C SER A 231 42.16 5.27 -8.30
N ARG A 232 41.59 4.12 -8.71
CA ARG A 232 42.20 2.77 -8.91
C ARG A 232 42.98 2.21 -7.71
N SER A 233 42.42 1.18 -7.05
CA SER A 233 43.19 0.12 -6.39
C SER A 233 42.45 -1.24 -6.48
N LYS A 234 43.21 -2.31 -6.72
CA LYS A 234 42.81 -3.71 -6.93
C LYS A 234 43.08 -4.53 -5.65
N ASN A 235 42.17 -5.48 -5.35
CA ASN A 235 42.30 -6.92 -4.94
C ASN A 235 43.71 -7.49 -4.55
N PRO A 236 43.90 -8.64 -3.83
CA PRO A 236 42.97 -9.80 -3.67
C PRO A 236 43.10 -10.73 -2.40
N SER A 237 42.27 -11.80 -2.39
CA SER A 237 42.45 -13.22 -1.93
C SER A 237 42.73 -13.65 -0.47
N ASP A 238 41.94 -14.62 0.05
CA ASP A 238 42.29 -16.05 0.36
C ASP A 238 41.31 -16.67 1.40
N GLN A 239 40.52 -17.72 1.06
CA GLN A 239 40.75 -19.18 1.18
C GLN A 239 40.82 -19.76 2.60
N PHE A 240 39.85 -20.60 2.97
CA PHE A 240 40.04 -21.84 3.73
C PHE A 240 38.86 -22.81 3.47
N ALA A 241 39.17 -24.06 3.10
CA ALA A 241 38.21 -25.15 2.90
C ALA A 241 38.54 -26.32 3.83
N ILE A 242 37.53 -26.82 4.54
CA ILE A 242 37.60 -28.04 5.38
C ILE A 242 36.71 -29.11 4.72
N LYS A 243 37.23 -30.33 4.57
CA LYS A 243 36.57 -31.47 3.93
C LYS A 243 35.95 -32.40 4.98
N PRO A 244 34.63 -32.68 4.96
CA PRO A 244 34.00 -33.65 5.85
C PRO A 244 33.92 -35.08 5.25
N PRO A 245 33.74 -36.12 6.11
CA PRO A 245 33.75 -37.54 5.73
C PRO A 245 32.46 -38.00 5.02
N PRO A 246 32.49 -39.18 4.33
CA PRO A 246 31.38 -39.64 3.51
C PRO A 246 30.20 -40.18 4.34
N PRO A 247 28.95 -39.85 3.98
CA PRO A 247 27.76 -40.30 4.70
C PRO A 247 27.25 -41.69 4.25
N ASN A 248 26.71 -42.42 5.21
CA ASN A 248 26.04 -43.72 5.07
C ASN A 248 24.77 -43.63 4.20
N LYS A 249 24.73 -44.39 3.10
CA LYS A 249 23.74 -44.28 1.99
C LYS A 249 22.28 -44.56 2.34
N LYS A 250 21.98 -45.31 3.41
CA LYS A 250 20.58 -45.70 3.73
C LYS A 250 19.83 -44.65 4.57
N THR A 251 20.54 -43.81 5.32
CA THR A 251 19.94 -42.71 6.13
C THR A 251 19.68 -41.46 5.27
N THR A 252 20.40 -41.32 4.15
CA THR A 252 20.36 -40.13 3.29
C THR A 252 19.01 -39.94 2.57
N MET A 253 18.33 -41.00 2.11
CA MET A 253 17.07 -40.83 1.36
C MET A 253 15.87 -40.40 2.22
N ARG A 254 15.80 -40.88 3.47
CA ARG A 254 14.73 -40.46 4.42
C ARG A 254 14.89 -39.00 4.83
N ASN A 255 16.13 -38.54 5.02
CA ASN A 255 16.41 -37.15 5.40
C ASN A 255 16.18 -36.16 4.26
N ILE A 256 16.46 -36.54 3.00
CA ILE A 256 16.23 -35.66 1.84
C ILE A 256 14.73 -35.35 1.63
N THR A 257 13.87 -36.36 1.80
CA THR A 257 12.40 -36.17 1.64
C THR A 257 11.83 -35.27 2.74
N LEU A 258 12.29 -35.43 3.99
CA LEU A 258 11.89 -34.56 5.12
C LEU A 258 12.44 -33.13 4.98
N LEU A 259 13.65 -32.95 4.46
CA LEU A 259 14.23 -31.64 4.19
C LEU A 259 13.44 -30.90 3.11
N ALA A 260 13.11 -31.54 1.99
CA ALA A 260 12.32 -30.92 0.91
C ALA A 260 10.93 -30.46 1.39
N CYS A 261 10.24 -31.25 2.23
CA CYS A 261 8.98 -30.86 2.85
C CYS A 261 9.14 -29.70 3.85
N SER A 262 10.20 -29.72 4.68
CA SER A 262 10.51 -28.62 5.61
C SER A 262 10.85 -27.31 4.89
N PHE A 263 11.50 -27.37 3.72
CA PHE A 263 11.78 -26.19 2.90
C PHE A 263 10.51 -25.56 2.33
N CYS A 264 9.58 -26.37 1.83
CA CYS A 264 8.28 -25.89 1.35
C CYS A 264 7.46 -25.25 2.48
N ALA A 265 7.45 -25.86 3.66
CA ALA A 265 6.77 -25.34 4.84
C ALA A 265 7.43 -24.05 5.37
N GLY A 266 8.76 -23.99 5.41
CA GLY A 266 9.52 -22.82 5.83
C GLY A 266 9.31 -21.63 4.90
N PHE A 267 9.20 -21.85 3.60
CA PHE A 267 8.94 -20.80 2.61
C PHE A 267 7.52 -20.24 2.76
N LEU A 268 6.51 -21.09 2.89
CA LEU A 268 5.13 -20.68 3.18
C LEU A 268 5.00 -19.99 4.55
N LEU A 269 5.74 -20.43 5.57
CA LEU A 269 5.76 -19.79 6.88
C LEU A 269 6.43 -18.43 6.83
N CYS A 270 7.55 -18.27 6.13
CA CYS A 270 8.19 -16.96 5.96
C CYS A 270 7.30 -16.01 5.16
N TYR A 271 6.73 -16.46 4.04
CA TYR A 271 5.82 -15.65 3.22
C TYR A 271 4.51 -15.35 3.96
N GLY A 272 4.02 -16.30 4.74
CA GLY A 272 2.84 -16.18 5.59
C GLY A 272 3.07 -15.25 6.79
N LEU A 273 4.22 -15.29 7.44
CA LEU A 273 4.62 -14.37 8.52
C LEU A 273 4.87 -12.96 7.96
N LEU A 274 5.42 -12.85 6.76
CA LEU A 274 5.55 -11.58 6.03
C LEU A 274 4.16 -11.01 5.74
N HIS A 275 3.25 -11.83 5.22
CA HIS A 275 1.85 -11.43 4.97
C HIS A 275 1.13 -11.09 6.27
N ARG A 276 1.34 -11.86 7.35
CA ARG A 276 0.77 -11.57 8.67
C ARG A 276 1.35 -10.28 9.24
N SER A 277 2.62 -9.95 9.03
CA SER A 277 3.19 -8.65 9.42
C SER A 277 2.68 -7.48 8.56
N LEU A 278 2.33 -7.73 7.29
CA LEU A 278 1.77 -6.76 6.37
C LEU A 278 0.26 -6.51 6.55
N VAL A 279 -0.50 -7.52 7.00
CA VAL A 279 -1.95 -7.46 7.23
C VAL A 279 -2.29 -7.25 8.72
N SER A 280 -1.43 -7.71 9.64
CA SER A 280 -1.58 -7.56 11.10
C SER A 280 -0.81 -6.35 11.60
N LYS A 281 -1.28 -5.16 11.20
CA LYS A 281 -1.33 -4.00 12.10
C LYS A 281 -2.70 -3.34 11.93
N ARG A 282 -3.77 -4.08 12.29
CA ARG A 282 -4.73 -3.45 13.20
C ARG A 282 -3.97 -3.26 14.52
N PRO A 283 -3.92 -2.05 15.09
CA PRO A 283 -3.41 -1.91 16.44
C PRO A 283 -4.40 -2.59 17.38
N ASP A 284 -4.15 -3.86 17.73
CA ASP A 284 -4.63 -4.44 18.98
C ASP A 284 -3.82 -3.81 20.11
N GLN A 285 -4.14 -2.56 20.42
CA GLN A 285 -4.29 -2.13 21.80
C GLN A 285 -5.76 -1.79 21.94
N THR A 286 -6.52 -2.73 22.45
CA THR A 286 -7.83 -2.50 23.05
C THR A 286 -7.58 -1.89 24.42
N PRO A 287 -7.73 -0.57 24.65
CA PRO A 287 -8.41 -0.17 25.86
C PRO A 287 -9.83 -0.73 25.71
N THR A 288 -10.31 -1.39 26.75
CA THR A 288 -11.68 -1.91 26.85
C THR A 288 -12.66 -0.78 26.52
N ALA A 289 -13.05 -0.67 25.25
CA ALA A 289 -14.08 0.25 24.83
C ALA A 289 -15.38 -0.38 25.31
N HIS A 290 -15.93 0.17 26.39
CA HIS A 290 -17.36 0.06 26.64
C HIS A 290 -18.04 0.48 25.34
N VAL A 291 -18.67 -0.47 24.65
CA VAL A 291 -19.59 -0.15 23.54
C VAL A 291 -20.78 0.51 24.22
N THR A 292 -20.66 1.81 24.45
CA THR A 292 -21.80 2.63 24.86
C THR A 292 -22.73 2.61 23.68
N SER A 293 -23.88 1.93 23.81
CA SER A 293 -24.90 1.81 22.77
C SER A 293 -25.59 3.14 22.43
N GLN A 294 -25.17 4.23 23.08
CA GLN A 294 -25.68 5.57 22.93
C GLN A 294 -24.52 6.57 22.92
N ALA A 295 -24.64 7.61 22.12
CA ALA A 295 -23.74 8.76 22.22
C ALA A 295 -23.91 9.44 23.58
N ASP A 296 -22.87 10.12 24.07
CA ASP A 296 -23.05 10.98 25.24
C ASP A 296 -24.08 12.09 24.93
N ARG A 297 -24.69 12.63 25.99
CA ARG A 297 -25.80 13.60 25.86
C ARG A 297 -25.42 14.84 25.05
N ASN A 298 -24.17 15.28 25.13
CA ASN A 298 -23.76 16.49 24.42
C ASN A 298 -23.55 16.20 22.92
N THR A 299 -22.90 15.09 22.59
CA THR A 299 -22.76 14.62 21.20
C THR A 299 -24.13 14.41 20.55
N GLN A 300 -25.07 13.75 21.24
CA GLN A 300 -26.43 13.57 20.73
C GLN A 300 -27.11 14.93 20.46
N ARG A 301 -27.06 15.86 21.42
CA ARG A 301 -27.66 17.19 21.28
C ARG A 301 -27.07 17.97 20.10
N CYS A 302 -25.74 17.97 19.94
CA CYS A 302 -25.09 18.66 18.84
C CYS A 302 -25.49 18.04 17.50
N PHE A 303 -25.49 16.71 17.41
CA PHE A 303 -25.90 15.99 16.21
C PHE A 303 -27.35 16.27 15.82
N ASP A 304 -28.28 16.22 16.78
CA ASP A 304 -29.70 16.52 16.56
C ASP A 304 -29.90 17.97 16.10
N THR A 305 -29.14 18.92 16.66
CA THR A 305 -29.16 20.32 16.24
C THR A 305 -28.71 20.49 14.80
N LEU A 306 -27.61 19.83 14.39
CA LEU A 306 -27.12 19.86 13.02
C LEU A 306 -28.13 19.26 12.04
N LEU A 307 -28.77 18.13 12.37
CA LEU A 307 -29.78 17.51 11.51
C LEU A 307 -31.05 18.36 11.43
N ALA A 308 -31.49 18.96 12.53
CA ALA A 308 -32.66 19.85 12.55
C ALA A 308 -32.41 21.09 11.69
N ALA A 309 -31.23 21.71 11.82
CA ALA A 309 -30.83 22.86 11.02
C ALA A 309 -30.73 22.52 9.53
N LEU A 310 -30.15 21.35 9.18
CA LEU A 310 -30.11 20.88 7.79
C LEU A 310 -31.50 20.64 7.21
N LYS A 311 -32.43 20.09 8.01
CA LYS A 311 -33.81 19.85 7.59
C LYS A 311 -34.60 21.15 7.37
N ALA A 312 -34.28 22.19 8.13
CA ALA A 312 -34.92 23.51 8.09
C ALA A 312 -34.23 24.51 7.15
N ASP A 313 -33.08 24.16 6.57
CA ASP A 313 -32.21 25.07 5.81
C ASP A 313 -31.79 26.31 6.61
N ASP A 314 -31.49 26.12 7.90
CA ASP A 314 -31.17 27.18 8.87
C ASP A 314 -29.67 27.22 9.19
N TYR A 315 -28.93 28.10 8.51
CA TYR A 315 -27.49 28.23 8.67
C TYR A 315 -27.08 28.71 10.08
N ASP A 316 -27.80 29.69 10.63
CA ASP A 316 -27.47 30.27 11.94
C ASP A 316 -27.63 29.23 13.06
N HIS A 317 -28.68 28.42 12.98
CA HIS A 317 -28.87 27.31 13.90
C HIS A 317 -27.81 26.22 13.72
N TYR A 318 -27.41 25.94 12.48
CA TYR A 318 -26.36 24.96 12.16
C TYR A 318 -25.02 25.35 12.78
N ILE A 319 -24.60 26.61 12.63
CA ILE A 319 -23.33 27.08 13.20
C ILE A 319 -23.42 27.31 14.71
N SER A 320 -24.59 27.32 15.34
CA SER A 320 -24.73 27.59 16.78
C SER A 320 -23.93 26.62 17.67
N VAL A 321 -23.78 25.36 17.23
CA VAL A 321 -23.02 24.29 17.93
C VAL A 321 -21.56 24.17 17.47
N ALA A 322 -21.14 24.99 16.51
CA ALA A 322 -19.83 24.98 15.90
C ALA A 322 -18.76 25.72 16.71
N ASP A 323 -17.52 25.23 16.64
CA ASP A 323 -16.33 25.98 17.04
C ASP A 323 -15.93 27.03 15.98
N ASP A 324 -14.96 27.87 16.31
CA ASP A 324 -14.54 28.96 15.42
C ASP A 324 -13.87 28.46 14.14
N THR A 325 -13.25 27.28 14.20
CA THR A 325 -12.63 26.62 13.05
C THR A 325 -13.68 26.20 12.04
N PHE A 326 -14.71 25.49 12.51
CA PHE A 326 -15.81 24.99 11.69
C PHE A 326 -16.65 26.13 11.13
N ARG A 327 -16.89 27.20 11.91
CA ARG A 327 -17.57 28.42 11.44
C ARG A 327 -16.86 29.11 10.28
N ARG A 328 -15.53 29.06 10.23
CA ARG A 328 -14.74 29.64 9.13
C ARG A 328 -14.70 28.73 7.91
N ALA A 329 -14.80 27.41 8.12
CA ALA A 329 -14.69 26.44 7.05
C ALA A 329 -15.97 26.29 6.20
N ILE A 330 -17.13 26.57 6.78
CA ILE A 330 -18.43 26.42 6.09
C ILE A 330 -19.00 27.80 5.79
N THR A 331 -19.17 28.10 4.50
CA THR A 331 -19.87 29.31 4.05
C THR A 331 -21.39 29.07 4.04
N PRO A 332 -22.21 30.14 4.18
CA PRO A 332 -23.66 30.04 4.04
C PRO A 332 -24.09 29.37 2.73
N ASP A 333 -23.48 29.74 1.60
CA ASP A 333 -23.82 29.19 0.29
C ASP A 333 -23.53 27.68 0.18
N ALA A 334 -22.41 27.23 0.75
CA ALA A 334 -22.07 25.81 0.78
C ALA A 334 -23.05 25.02 1.64
N PHE A 335 -23.47 25.58 2.78
CA PHE A 335 -24.50 25.01 3.64
C PHE A 335 -25.84 24.90 2.91
N HIS A 336 -26.35 25.98 2.31
CA HIS A 336 -27.63 25.97 1.60
C HIS A 336 -27.63 24.98 0.43
N SER A 337 -26.54 24.95 -0.36
CA SER A 337 -26.38 23.98 -1.45
C SER A 337 -26.37 22.53 -0.97
N PHE A 338 -25.90 22.30 0.25
CA PHE A 338 -25.90 20.98 0.87
C PHE A 338 -27.28 20.63 1.47
N SER A 339 -27.91 21.58 2.18
CA SER A 339 -29.27 21.43 2.73
C SER A 339 -30.29 21.19 1.63
N GLN A 340 -30.28 21.93 0.52
CA GLN A 340 -31.22 21.74 -0.59
C GLN A 340 -31.25 20.30 -1.14
N ARG A 341 -30.12 19.59 -1.09
CA ARG A 341 -30.02 18.19 -1.53
C ARG A 341 -30.54 17.20 -0.48
N LEU A 342 -30.39 17.52 0.79
CA LEU A 342 -30.62 16.58 1.89
C LEU A 342 -31.94 16.81 2.64
N ALA A 343 -32.39 18.06 2.73
CA ALA A 343 -33.62 18.45 3.40
C ALA A 343 -34.87 17.73 2.86
N PRO A 344 -35.06 17.57 1.52
CA PRO A 344 -36.21 16.83 1.01
C PRO A 344 -36.23 15.36 1.49
N LEU A 345 -35.06 14.73 1.60
CA LEU A 345 -34.94 13.36 2.12
C LEU A 345 -35.25 13.32 3.62
N MET A 346 -34.73 14.27 4.40
CA MET A 346 -34.97 14.37 5.84
C MET A 346 -36.44 14.69 6.19
N GLN A 347 -37.13 15.43 5.32
CA GLN A 347 -38.55 15.76 5.48
C GLN A 347 -39.45 14.54 5.29
N ARG A 348 -39.07 13.59 4.42
CA ARG A 348 -39.78 12.31 4.24
C ARG A 348 -39.60 11.34 5.40
N GLY A 349 -38.53 11.51 6.18
CA GLY A 349 -38.23 10.73 7.37
C GLY A 349 -36.78 10.27 7.37
N CYS A 350 -36.08 10.53 8.47
CA CYS A 350 -34.70 10.11 8.68
C CYS A 350 -34.57 9.52 10.08
N THR A 351 -34.07 8.30 10.18
CA THR A 351 -33.81 7.60 11.44
C THR A 351 -32.30 7.50 11.67
N PRO A 352 -31.71 8.38 12.50
CA PRO A 352 -30.32 8.28 12.86
C PRO A 352 -30.08 7.11 13.82
N THR A 353 -29.06 6.31 13.56
CA THR A 353 -28.59 5.21 14.42
C THR A 353 -27.14 5.47 14.79
N TYR A 354 -26.83 5.61 16.08
CA TYR A 354 -25.46 5.76 16.54
C TYR A 354 -24.67 4.46 16.32
N LEU A 355 -23.50 4.57 15.70
CA LEU A 355 -22.63 3.42 15.40
C LEU A 355 -21.45 3.31 16.36
N GLY A 356 -21.04 4.41 16.99
CA GLY A 356 -19.94 4.43 17.95
C GLY A 356 -19.04 5.66 17.82
N GLN A 357 -17.94 5.63 18.56
CA GLN A 357 -16.97 6.71 18.63
C GLN A 357 -15.57 6.24 18.26
N LEU A 358 -14.79 7.12 17.63
CA LEU A 358 -13.38 6.93 17.31
C LEU A 358 -12.58 8.10 17.90
N ARG A 359 -11.33 7.83 18.30
CA ARG A 359 -10.35 8.88 18.59
C ARG A 359 -9.40 9.02 17.41
N GLN A 360 -9.42 10.18 16.76
CA GLN A 360 -8.55 10.49 15.62
C GLN A 360 -7.90 11.85 15.86
N ASN A 361 -6.57 11.90 15.79
CA ASN A 361 -5.77 13.12 15.94
C ASN A 361 -6.10 13.94 17.22
N GLY A 362 -6.42 13.26 18.33
CA GLY A 362 -6.80 13.93 19.58
C GLY A 362 -8.26 14.41 19.66
N ALA A 363 -9.01 14.37 18.56
CA ALA A 363 -10.43 14.66 18.51
C ALA A 363 -11.28 13.40 18.71
N GLN A 364 -12.49 13.60 19.26
CA GLN A 364 -13.50 12.55 19.36
C GLN A 364 -14.43 12.62 18.14
N VAL A 365 -14.48 11.55 17.36
CA VAL A 365 -15.31 11.44 16.15
C VAL A 365 -16.45 10.46 16.41
N SER A 366 -17.68 10.92 16.36
CA SER A 366 -18.88 10.10 16.44
C SER A 366 -19.35 9.67 15.05
N LEU A 367 -19.78 8.42 14.92
CA LEU A 367 -20.28 7.83 13.68
C LEU A 367 -21.77 7.51 13.80
N TRP A 368 -22.51 7.85 12.76
CA TRP A 368 -23.97 7.71 12.71
C TRP A 368 -24.40 7.17 11.36
N ARG A 369 -25.29 6.18 11.36
CA ARG A 369 -26.00 5.76 10.17
C ARG A 369 -27.30 6.56 10.06
N LEU A 370 -27.57 7.12 8.90
CA LEU A 370 -28.82 7.79 8.57
C LEU A 370 -29.59 6.91 7.61
N ALA A 371 -30.71 6.35 8.06
CA ALA A 371 -31.64 5.60 7.21
C ALA A 371 -32.82 6.51 6.84
N PHE A 372 -33.11 6.65 5.55
CA PHE A 372 -34.22 7.46 5.06
C PHE A 372 -35.45 6.59 4.78
N ALA A 373 -36.65 7.16 4.93
CA ALA A 373 -37.91 6.42 4.82
C ALA A 373 -38.12 5.72 3.46
N ASP A 374 -37.52 6.26 2.39
CA ASP A 374 -37.60 5.70 1.04
C ASP A 374 -36.80 4.38 0.89
N GLY A 375 -36.04 3.95 1.93
CA GLY A 375 -35.41 2.62 2.02
C GLY A 375 -34.22 2.36 1.08
N ASP A 376 -34.06 3.17 0.03
CA ASP A 376 -33.08 2.95 -1.03
C ASP A 376 -31.66 3.48 -0.71
N TYR A 377 -31.53 4.33 0.31
CA TYR A 377 -30.27 5.00 0.62
C TYR A 377 -29.98 5.04 2.12
N GLU A 378 -28.83 4.50 2.50
CA GLU A 378 -28.21 4.73 3.80
C GLU A 378 -27.05 5.70 3.65
N PHE A 379 -26.92 6.63 4.60
CA PHE A 379 -25.77 7.53 4.67
C PHE A 379 -25.02 7.31 5.96
N LEU A 380 -23.70 7.54 5.92
CA LEU A 380 -22.84 7.61 7.08
C LEU A 380 -22.53 9.07 7.38
N ALA A 381 -22.98 9.54 8.54
CA ALA A 381 -22.60 10.83 9.10
C ALA A 381 -21.44 10.66 10.09
N ARG A 382 -20.47 11.56 10.01
CA ARG A 382 -19.32 11.66 10.92
C ARG A 382 -19.33 13.04 11.54
N MET A 383 -19.28 13.10 12.87
CA MET A 383 -19.24 14.36 13.60
C MET A 383 -18.04 14.37 14.54
N SER A 384 -17.11 15.29 14.31
CA SER A 384 -15.93 15.52 15.14
C SER A 384 -16.25 16.57 16.19
N MET A 385 -15.81 16.31 17.42
CA MET A 385 -15.99 17.21 18.56
C MET A 385 -14.68 17.50 19.28
N SER A 386 -14.56 18.75 19.76
CA SER A 386 -13.52 19.22 20.66
C SER A 386 -14.13 20.21 21.65
N GLN A 387 -13.81 20.05 22.94
CA GLN A 387 -14.29 20.96 24.01
C GLN A 387 -15.80 21.25 23.93
N ASP A 388 -16.61 20.20 23.77
CA ASP A 388 -18.07 20.27 23.68
C ASP A 388 -18.65 21.02 22.47
N ARG A 389 -17.82 21.38 21.48
CA ARG A 389 -18.24 21.99 20.21
C ARG A 389 -17.91 21.12 19.02
N VAL A 390 -18.68 21.31 17.95
CA VAL A 390 -18.49 20.60 16.68
C VAL A 390 -17.35 21.25 15.91
N THR A 391 -16.32 20.46 15.59
CA THR A 391 -15.18 20.89 14.77
C THR A 391 -15.28 20.41 13.33
N GLY A 392 -16.16 19.46 13.05
CA GLY A 392 -16.36 18.89 11.73
C GLY A 392 -17.65 18.08 11.64
N PHE A 393 -18.36 18.19 10.52
CA PHE A 393 -19.52 17.37 10.22
C PHE A 393 -19.54 16.99 8.74
N LEU A 394 -19.65 15.69 8.46
CA LEU A 394 -19.63 15.16 7.09
C LEU A 394 -20.68 14.07 6.95
N ILE A 395 -21.48 14.11 5.89
CA ILE A 395 -22.42 13.04 5.53
C ILE A 395 -22.01 12.49 4.17
N THR A 396 -21.86 11.16 4.09
CA THR A 396 -21.44 10.44 2.88
C THR A 396 -22.39 9.28 2.62
N PRO A 397 -22.63 8.87 1.36
CA PRO A 397 -23.37 7.63 1.09
C PRO A 397 -22.67 6.44 1.76
N ALA A 398 -23.43 5.55 2.40
CA ALA A 398 -22.88 4.30 2.91
C ALA A 398 -22.49 3.43 1.71
N PHE A 399 -21.28 2.86 1.73
CA PHE A 399 -20.71 2.06 0.65
C PHE A 399 -21.72 1.01 0.13
N GLN A 400 -22.16 1.14 -1.12
CA GLN A 400 -22.85 0.08 -1.88
C GLN A 400 -21.82 -0.82 -2.58
#